data_AF-A0A538A7A9-F1
#
_entry.id   AF-A0A538A7A9-F1
#
_cell.length_a   1.000
_cell.length_b   1.000
_cell.length_c   1.000
_cell.angle_alpha   90.00
_cell.angle_beta   90.00
_cell.angle_gamma   90.00
#
_symmetry.space_group_name_H-M   'P 1'
#
loop_
_entity.id
_entity.type
_entity.pdbx_description
1 polymer ?
#
loop_
_entity_poly.entity_id
_entity_poly.type
_entity_poly.pdbx_seq_one_letter_code
_entity_poly.pdbx_strand_id
1 'polypeptide(L)'
;MFDVYYNPSAGKATFKDISHNLGDQPVTGSAFNGHTGDIYAATDFGVSRLAKGSHKWVDAAPGMPSVAVYGITLSPQAHKLYAATHGRGAYVLKLP
;
A
#
# COMPACT_ATOMS: atom_id res chain seq x y z
N MET A 1 5.55 -9.32 1.17
CA MET A 1 4.13 -8.95 1.18
C MET A 1 3.33 -10.01 0.45
N PHE A 2 2.18 -10.42 0.98
CA PHE A 2 1.33 -11.44 0.36
C PHE A 2 -0.03 -10.86 0.00
N ASP A 3 -0.54 -11.24 -1.17
CA ASP A 3 -1.97 -11.18 -1.46
C ASP A 3 -2.62 -12.45 -0.90
N VAL A 4 -3.67 -12.27 -0.10
CA VAL A 4 -4.28 -13.34 0.69
C VAL A 4 -5.75 -13.44 0.35
N TYR A 5 -6.13 -14.57 -0.26
CA TYR A 5 -7.52 -14.91 -0.52
C TYR A 5 -7.98 -15.99 0.46
N TYR A 6 -9.06 -15.72 1.21
CA TYR A 6 -9.66 -16.66 2.13
C TYR A 6 -10.97 -17.20 1.56
N ASN A 7 -11.09 -18.53 1.45
CA ASN A 7 -12.33 -19.20 1.14
C ASN A 7 -13.05 -19.64 2.43
N PRO A 8 -14.15 -18.96 2.83
CA PRO A 8 -14.85 -19.27 4.07
C PRO A 8 -15.57 -20.62 4.06
N SER A 9 -16.02 -21.12 2.90
CA SER A 9 -16.70 -22.42 2.84
C SER A 9 -15.74 -23.60 2.99
N ALA A 10 -14.48 -23.42 2.56
CA ALA A 10 -13.42 -24.42 2.70
C ALA A 10 -12.57 -24.22 3.97
N GLY A 11 -12.69 -23.08 4.65
CA GLY A 11 -11.84 -22.72 5.79
C GLY A 11 -10.36 -22.55 5.43
N LYS A 12 -10.02 -22.21 4.19
CA LYS A 12 -8.64 -22.18 3.68
C LYS A 12 -8.25 -20.83 3.13
N ALA A 13 -7.03 -20.39 3.44
CA ALA A 13 -6.39 -19.24 2.82
C ALA A 13 -5.35 -19.67 1.79
N THR A 14 -5.26 -18.95 0.68
CA THR A 14 -4.17 -19.03 -0.29
C THR A 14 -3.35 -17.75 -0.24
N PHE A 15 -2.03 -17.91 -0.18
CA PHE A 15 -1.07 -16.82 -0.08
C PHE A 15 -0.28 -16.75 -1.37
N LYS A 16 -0.25 -15.58 -2.00
CA LYS A 16 0.58 -15.31 -3.17
C LYS A 16 1.59 -14.23 -2.81
N ASP A 17 2.87 -14.54 -2.93
CA ASP A 17 3.91 -13.54 -2.73
C ASP A 17 3.80 -12.45 -3.81
N ILE A 18 3.73 -11.20 -3.37
CA ILE A 18 3.69 -9.99 -4.20
C ILE A 18 4.81 -9.02 -3.82
N SER A 19 5.85 -9.49 -3.12
CA SER A 19 6.97 -8.65 -2.68
C SER A 19 7.70 -8.02 -3.85
N HIS A 20 7.90 -8.74 -4.95
CA HIS A 20 8.54 -8.23 -6.16
C HIS A 20 9.83 -7.43 -5.85
N ASN A 21 9.91 -6.17 -6.27
CA ASN A 21 11.02 -5.25 -6.03
C ASN A 21 10.85 -4.37 -4.77
N LEU A 22 9.93 -4.70 -3.85
CA LEU A 22 9.71 -3.92 -2.63
C LEU A 22 10.94 -3.92 -1.72
N GLY A 23 11.84 -4.90 -1.88
CA GLY A 23 13.05 -5.05 -1.08
C GLY A 23 12.76 -5.61 0.30
N ASP A 24 13.83 -5.83 1.07
CA ASP A 24 13.75 -6.17 2.48
C ASP A 24 13.61 -4.88 3.30
N GLN A 25 12.37 -4.53 3.60
CA GLN A 25 12.04 -3.33 4.36
C GLN A 25 10.76 -3.51 5.18
N PRO A 26 10.61 -2.78 6.29
CA PRO A 26 9.38 -2.81 7.07
C PRO A 26 8.18 -2.33 6.25
N VAL A 27 7.11 -3.12 6.28
CA VAL A 27 5.77 -2.72 5.83
C VAL A 27 4.90 -2.59 7.06
N THR A 28 4.50 -1.35 7.34
CA THR A 28 3.79 -0.96 8.58
C THR A 28 2.27 -0.89 8.38
N GLY A 29 1.80 -0.90 7.13
CA GLY A 29 0.39 -0.88 6.79
C GLY A 29 0.15 -1.15 5.31
N SER A 30 -1.09 -1.53 4.99
CA SER A 30 -1.53 -1.75 3.60
C SER A 30 -2.93 -1.19 3.37
N ALA A 31 -3.21 -0.81 2.12
CA ALA A 31 -4.54 -0.41 1.68
C ALA A 31 -4.82 -0.96 0.28
N PHE A 32 -6.04 -1.43 0.03
CA PHE A 32 -6.48 -1.95 -1.26
C PHE A 32 -7.58 -1.08 -1.86
N ASN A 33 -7.39 -0.64 -3.10
CA ASN A 33 -8.41 0.08 -3.85
C ASN A 33 -9.26 -0.90 -4.67
N GLY A 34 -10.46 -1.23 -4.18
CA GLY A 34 -11.37 -2.13 -4.89
C GLY A 34 -11.83 -1.65 -6.27
N HIS A 35 -11.77 -0.34 -6.57
CA HIS A 35 -12.17 0.19 -7.87
C HIS A 35 -11.11 -0.05 -8.95
N THR A 36 -9.83 0.14 -8.62
CA THR A 36 -8.71 -0.02 -9.58
C THR A 36 -8.02 -1.37 -9.47
N GLY A 37 -8.11 -2.01 -8.30
CA GLY A 37 -7.34 -3.19 -7.93
C GLY A 37 -5.91 -2.88 -7.47
N ASP A 38 -5.59 -1.61 -7.22
CA ASP A 38 -4.26 -1.22 -6.75
C ASP A 38 -4.06 -1.51 -5.26
N ILE A 39 -2.82 -1.83 -4.89
CA ILE A 39 -2.41 -2.03 -3.51
C ILE A 39 -1.39 -0.95 -3.14
N TYR A 40 -1.51 -0.42 -1.94
CA TYR A 40 -0.58 0.54 -1.35
C TYR A 40 0.04 -0.06 -0.10
N ALA A 41 1.34 0.17 0.10
CA ALA A 41 2.10 -0.28 1.25
C ALA A 41 2.78 0.91 1.92
N ALA A 42 2.52 1.11 3.21
CA ALA A 42 3.24 2.05 4.06
C ALA A 42 4.56 1.41 4.52
N THR A 43 5.65 2.17 4.47
CA THR A 43 6.99 1.71 4.81
C THR A 43 7.75 2.76 5.61
N ASP A 44 8.95 2.42 6.08
CA ASP A 44 9.84 3.36 6.74
C ASP A 44 10.39 4.47 5.81
N PHE A 45 10.13 4.36 4.51
CA PHE A 45 10.64 5.26 3.47
C PHE A 45 9.55 5.98 2.68
N GLY A 46 8.27 5.70 2.98
CA GLY A 46 7.14 6.36 2.35
C GLY A 46 5.98 5.42 2.04
N VAL A 47 5.29 5.66 0.93
CA VAL A 47 4.19 4.80 0.45
C VAL A 47 4.54 4.27 -0.94
N SER A 48 4.51 2.95 -1.10
CA SER A 48 4.67 2.29 -2.39
C SER A 48 3.32 1.84 -2.95
N ARG A 49 3.15 1.87 -4.28
CA ARG A 49 1.97 1.35 -5.00
C ARG A 49 2.35 0.17 -5.87
N LEU A 50 1.55 -0.88 -5.83
CA LEU A 50 1.51 -1.96 -6.82
C LEU A 50 0.21 -1.80 -7.62
N ALA A 51 0.35 -1.43 -8.90
CA ALA A 51 -0.80 -1.34 -9.78
C ALA A 51 -1.36 -2.75 -10.09
N LYS A 52 -2.67 -2.85 -10.33
CA LYS A 52 -3.30 -4.13 -10.70
C LYS A 52 -2.57 -4.80 -11.88
N GLY A 53 -2.12 -6.05 -11.67
CA GLY A 53 -1.41 -6.83 -12.68
C GLY A 53 0.06 -6.47 -12.88
N SER A 54 0.59 -5.48 -12.14
CA SER A 54 2.01 -5.14 -12.15
C SER A 54 2.83 -6.16 -11.35
N HIS A 55 4.13 -6.21 -11.66
CA HIS A 55 5.16 -6.91 -10.88
C HIS A 55 6.21 -5.93 -10.33
N LYS A 56 5.84 -4.65 -10.23
CA LYS A 56 6.72 -3.59 -9.76
C LYS A 56 5.98 -2.64 -8.83
N TRP A 57 6.48 -2.53 -7.60
CA TRP A 57 6.18 -1.47 -6.66
C TRP A 57 6.88 -0.19 -7.12
N VAL A 58 6.13 0.90 -7.16
CA VAL A 58 6.60 2.24 -7.51
C VAL A 58 6.21 3.23 -6.41
N ASP A 59 6.90 4.36 -6.34
CA ASP A 59 6.53 5.43 -5.40
C ASP A 59 5.08 5.89 -5.65
N ALA A 60 4.28 5.94 -4.58
CA ALA A 60 2.90 6.41 -4.60
C ALA A 60 2.77 7.89 -4.24
N ALA A 61 3.83 8.53 -3.73
CA ALA A 61 3.78 9.82 -3.08
C ALA A 61 4.86 10.80 -3.58
N PRO A 62 4.90 11.13 -4.89
CA PRO A 62 5.86 12.10 -5.40
C PRO A 62 5.68 13.46 -4.69
N GLY A 63 6.75 13.93 -4.05
CA GLY A 63 6.78 15.18 -3.28
C GLY A 63 6.70 15.00 -1.75
N MET A 64 6.46 13.79 -1.24
CA MET A 64 6.67 13.47 0.17
C MET A 64 8.16 13.22 0.44
N PRO A 65 8.74 13.73 1.54
CA PRO A 65 10.10 13.35 1.93
C PRO A 65 10.16 11.85 2.25
N SER A 66 11.35 11.25 2.16
CA SER A 66 11.57 9.92 2.73
C SER A 66 11.36 9.99 4.25
N VAL A 67 10.29 9.34 4.72
CA VAL A 67 9.88 9.33 6.12
C VAL A 67 9.06 8.07 6.41
N ALA A 68 9.22 7.55 7.61
CA ALA A 68 8.40 6.44 8.06
C ALA A 68 6.91 6.81 8.13
N VAL A 69 6.10 5.95 7.52
CA VAL A 69 4.64 6.05 7.51
C VAL A 69 4.11 4.95 8.42
N TYR A 70 3.35 5.30 9.45
CA TYR A 70 2.80 4.31 10.41
C TYR A 70 1.30 4.10 10.28
N GLY A 71 0.63 4.90 9.46
CA GLY A 71 -0.79 4.70 9.15
C GLY A 71 -1.09 5.14 7.74
N ILE A 72 -1.88 4.33 7.03
CA ILE A 72 -2.46 4.72 5.74
C ILE A 72 -3.97 4.47 5.74
N THR A 73 -4.71 5.36 5.11
CA THR A 73 -6.16 5.23 4.94
C THR A 73 -6.54 5.64 3.54
N LEU A 74 -7.13 4.72 2.80
CA LEU A 74 -7.65 4.96 1.47
C LEU A 74 -9.11 5.41 1.58
N SER A 75 -9.45 6.50 0.90
CA SER A 75 -10.83 6.87 0.58
C SER A 75 -11.06 6.62 -0.91
N PRO A 76 -11.67 5.47 -1.27
CA PRO A 76 -11.90 5.15 -2.68
C PRO A 76 -12.85 6.14 -3.36
N GLN A 77 -13.92 6.58 -2.66
CA GLN A 77 -14.86 7.54 -3.24
C GLN A 77 -14.23 8.90 -3.53
N ALA A 78 -13.33 9.36 -2.66
CA ALA A 78 -12.65 10.64 -2.83
C ALA A 78 -11.40 10.54 -3.70
N HIS A 79 -11.01 9.33 -4.11
CA HIS A 79 -9.77 9.05 -4.84
C HIS A 79 -8.52 9.62 -4.15
N LYS A 80 -8.44 9.44 -2.82
CA LYS A 80 -7.37 9.98 -1.96
C LYS A 80 -6.82 8.91 -1.05
N LEU A 81 -5.50 8.96 -0.82
CA LEU A 81 -4.82 8.17 0.19
C LEU A 81 -4.17 9.12 1.21
N TYR A 82 -4.44 8.88 2.48
CA TYR A 82 -3.88 9.65 3.59
C TYR A 82 -2.74 8.86 4.21
N ALA A 83 -1.60 9.50 4.45
CA ALA A 83 -0.40 8.89 5.05
C ALA A 83 -0.01 9.65 6.33
N ALA A 84 -0.07 8.98 7.47
CA ALA A 84 0.37 9.51 8.76
C ALA A 84 1.83 9.14 9.01
N THR A 85 2.68 10.15 9.21
CA THR A 85 4.14 9.99 9.24
C THR A 85 4.72 10.18 10.64
N HIS A 86 5.92 9.65 10.85
CA HIS A 86 6.68 9.89 12.08
C HIS A 86 7.25 11.32 12.12
N GLY A 87 6.61 12.19 12.90
CA GLY A 87 7.13 13.53 13.20
C GLY A 87 7.01 14.57 12.06
N ARG A 88 6.32 14.26 10.95
CA ARG A 88 6.12 15.19 9.82
C ARG A 88 4.64 15.41 9.46
N GLY A 89 3.74 15.09 10.39
CA GLY A 89 2.30 15.26 10.20
C GLY A 89 1.69 14.22 9.26
N ALA A 90 0.63 14.59 8.56
CA ALA A 90 -0.07 13.74 7.61
C ALA A 90 -0.09 14.35 6.20
N TYR A 91 0.00 13.49 5.19
CA TYR A 91 0.01 13.86 3.78
C TYR A 91 -1.21 13.29 3.08
N VAL A 92 -1.70 14.01 2.07
CA VAL A 92 -2.72 13.52 1.14
C VAL A 92 -2.04 13.26 -0.19
N LEU A 93 -2.08 12.02 -0.65
CA LEU A 93 -1.48 11.59 -1.90
C LEU A 93 -2.52 11.74 -3.03
N LYS A 94 -2.05 12.25 -4.17
CA LYS A 94 -2.82 12.24 -5.41
C LYS A 94 -2.64 10.87 -6.07
N LEU A 95 -3.72 10.11 -6.15
CA LEU A 95 -3.72 8.82 -6.82
C LEU A 95 -3.78 9.01 -8.35
N PRO A 96 -3.12 8.13 -9.13
CA PRO A 96 -3.10 8.18 -10.60
C PRO A 96 -4.47 7.92 -11.22
#